data_AF-A0A150F4U1-F1
#
_entry.id   AF-A0A150F4U1-F1
#
_cell.length_a   1.000
_cell.length_b   1.000
_cell.length_c   1.000
_cell.angle_alpha   90.00
_cell.angle_beta   90.00
_cell.angle_gamma   90.00
#
_symmetry.space_group_name_H-M   'P 1'
#
loop_
_entity.id
_entity.type
_entity.pdbx_description
1 polymer ?
#
loop_
_entity_poly.entity_id
_entity_poly.type
_entity_poly.pdbx_seq_one_letter_code
_entity_poly.pdbx_strand_id
1 'polypeptide(L)' 'MNENKKQNAVKKEGSVLFDTADLTKHAKELFGVKPEILQGALFGVDQKQMTKAQAQTYIQTFLTKEVMQ' A
#
# COMPACT_ATOMS: atom_id res chain seq x y z
N MET A 1 7.22 -23.01 24.61
CA MET A 1 7.78 -21.80 23.98
C MET A 1 7.55 -21.96 22.49
N ASN A 2 6.35 -21.60 22.03
CA ASN A 2 5.90 -20.28 21.58
C ASN A 2 6.63 -19.84 20.31
N GLU A 3 6.04 -20.12 19.14
CA GLU A 3 6.23 -19.35 17.90
C GLU A 3 5.28 -19.88 16.81
N ASN A 4 4.10 -19.28 16.68
CA ASN A 4 3.45 -19.06 15.39
C ASN A 4 2.21 -18.17 15.57
N LYS A 5 2.47 -16.92 15.93
CA LYS A 5 1.53 -15.83 15.77
C LYS A 5 1.73 -15.21 14.38
N LYS A 6 1.38 -15.95 13.34
CA LYS A 6 1.20 -15.41 11.98
C LYS A 6 -0.12 -15.95 11.50
N GLN A 7 -0.92 -15.08 10.88
CA GLN A 7 -2.27 -15.35 10.35
C GLN A 7 -3.41 -15.04 11.34
N ASN A 8 -3.52 -13.76 11.72
CA ASN A 8 -4.83 -13.14 11.98
C ASN A 8 -4.79 -11.74 11.36
N ALA A 9 -4.70 -11.68 10.03
CA ALA A 9 -4.72 -10.43 9.25
C ALA A 9 -5.78 -10.47 8.14
N VAL A 10 -6.84 -11.27 8.32
CA VAL A 10 -7.99 -11.31 7.42
C VAL A 10 -9.23 -11.09 8.29
N LYS A 11 -9.67 -9.83 8.37
CA LYS A 11 -11.01 -9.33 8.79
C LYS A 11 -10.90 -7.98 9.52
N LYS A 12 -10.66 -6.91 8.74
CA LYS A 12 -11.18 -5.53 8.94
C LYS A 12 -10.51 -4.61 7.90
N GLU A 13 -10.62 -4.95 6.63
CA GLU A 13 -9.89 -4.28 5.55
C GLU A 13 -10.49 -2.93 5.12
N GLY A 14 -11.53 -2.44 5.79
CA GLY A 14 -12.19 -1.16 5.46
C GLY A 14 -11.84 0.02 6.36
N SER A 15 -11.12 -0.16 7.48
CA SER A 15 -10.98 0.91 8.49
C SER A 15 -9.60 1.01 9.14
N VAL A 16 -8.65 0.14 8.75
CA VAL A 16 -7.29 0.21 9.28
C VAL A 16 -6.48 1.17 8.42
N LEU A 17 -6.11 2.28 9.05
CA LEU A 17 -5.16 3.24 8.50
C LEU A 17 -3.76 2.70 8.74
N PHE A 18 -2.98 2.58 7.67
CA PHE A 18 -1.58 2.19 7.71
C PHE A 18 -0.72 3.38 7.35
N ASP A 19 0.44 3.49 7.99
CA ASP A 19 1.44 4.47 7.59
C ASP A 19 1.91 4.20 6.16
N THR A 20 2.05 5.27 5.39
CA THR A 20 2.52 5.18 4.00
C THR A 20 3.91 4.57 3.91
N ALA A 21 4.75 4.78 4.92
CA ALA A 21 6.07 4.14 5.02
C ALA A 21 5.98 2.61 5.13
N ASP A 22 5.06 2.08 5.93
CA ASP A 22 4.82 0.64 6.06
C ASP A 22 4.23 0.04 4.79
N LEU A 23 3.28 0.75 4.17
CA LEU A 23 2.72 0.36 2.88
C LEU A 23 3.80 0.31 1.79
N THR A 24 4.69 1.31 1.74
CA THR A 24 5.84 1.37 0.82
C THR A 24 6.83 0.24 1.07
N LYS A 25 7.18 -0.02 2.34
CA LYS A 25 8.09 -1.12 2.71
C LYS A 25 7.57 -2.48 2.28
N HIS A 26 6.26 -2.69 2.41
CA HIS A 26 5.58 -3.93 2.02
C HIS A 26 4.90 -3.84 0.65
N ALA A 27 5.22 -2.85 -0.19
CA ALA A 27 4.50 -2.61 -1.44
C ALA A 27 4.52 -3.81 -2.39
N LYS A 28 5.67 -4.50 -2.43
CA LYS A 28 5.89 -5.68 -3.25
C LYS A 28 5.05 -6.87 -2.80
N GLU A 29 4.90 -7.05 -1.49
CA GLU A 29 4.14 -8.16 -0.91
C GLU A 29 2.63 -7.88 -0.90
N LEU A 30 2.24 -6.61 -0.66
CA LEU A 30 0.84 -6.20 -0.52
C LEU A 30 0.15 -5.92 -1.85
N PHE A 31 0.86 -5.36 -2.82
CA PHE A 31 0.31 -4.86 -4.09
C PHE A 31 1.03 -5.43 -5.33
N GLY A 32 2.15 -6.16 -5.15
CA GLY A 32 2.92 -6.67 -6.27
C GLY A 32 3.75 -5.62 -7.01
N VAL A 33 3.83 -4.38 -6.50
CA VAL A 33 4.56 -3.28 -7.14
C VAL A 33 5.85 -2.97 -6.39
N LYS A 34 6.81 -2.31 -7.06
CA LYS A 34 8.02 -1.84 -6.37
C LYS A 34 7.67 -0.73 -5.36
N PRO A 35 8.41 -0.62 -4.24
CA PRO A 35 8.29 0.49 -3.30
C PRO A 35 8.40 1.86 -4.00
N GLU A 36 9.23 1.96 -5.04
CA GLU A 36 9.39 3.16 -5.87
C GLU A 36 8.09 3.60 -6.56
N ILE A 37 7.27 2.64 -7.01
CA ILE A 37 5.97 2.90 -7.65
C ILE A 37 4.98 3.43 -6.62
N LEU A 38 4.92 2.83 -5.43
CA LEU A 38 4.04 3.34 -4.38
C LEU A 38 4.54 4.71 -3.88
N GLN A 39 5.84 4.92 -3.73
CA GLN A 39 6.40 6.22 -3.37
C GLN A 39 6.09 7.28 -4.44
N GLY A 40 6.18 6.93 -5.73
CA GLY A 40 5.78 7.80 -6.83
C GLY A 40 4.27 8.07 -6.86
N ALA A 41 3.46 7.06 -6.57
CA ALA A 41 2.00 7.20 -6.47
C ALA A 41 1.57 8.09 -5.29
N LEU A 42 2.36 8.10 -4.21
CA LEU A 42 2.16 8.95 -3.04
C LEU A 42 2.93 10.28 -3.12
N PHE A 43 3.64 10.52 -4.23
CA PHE A 43 4.39 11.75 -4.42
C PHE A 43 3.42 12.94 -4.53
N GLY A 44 3.47 13.85 -3.57
CA GLY A 44 2.53 14.99 -3.47
C GLY A 44 1.26 14.69 -2.67
N VAL A 45 1.15 13.50 -2.05
CA VAL A 45 0.06 13.18 -1.12
C VAL A 45 0.51 13.51 0.31
N ASP A 46 -0.09 14.53 0.93
CA ASP A 46 0.18 14.91 2.32
C ASP A 46 -0.36 13.91 3.37
N GLN A 47 -1.09 12.88 2.92
CA GLN A 47 -1.59 11.85 3.82
C GLN A 47 -0.45 10.94 4.29
N LYS A 48 -0.12 11.04 5.58
CA LYS A 48 0.83 10.14 6.25
C LYS A 48 0.26 8.73 6.46
N GLN A 49 -1.07 8.61 6.50
CA GLN A 49 -1.77 7.37 6.75
C GLN A 49 -2.91 7.17 5.76
N MET A 50 -3.08 5.94 5.28
CA MET A 50 -4.15 5.58 4.37
C MET A 50 -4.50 4.10 4.46
N THR A 51 -5.68 3.74 3.97
CA THR A 51 -6.07 2.34 3.89
C THR A 51 -5.37 1.64 2.72
N LYS A 52 -5.32 0.31 2.78
CA LYS A 52 -4.80 -0.52 1.67
C LYS A 52 -5.54 -0.23 0.36
N ALA A 53 -6.86 -0.01 0.41
CA ALA A 53 -7.67 0.32 -0.75
C ALA A 53 -7.28 1.67 -1.35
N GLN A 54 -7.08 2.71 -0.52
CA GLN A 54 -6.61 4.02 -1.01
C GLN A 54 -5.25 3.93 -1.68
N ALA A 55 -4.29 3.25 -1.04
CA ALA A 55 -2.97 3.03 -1.61
C ALA A 55 -3.03 2.29 -2.96
N GLN A 56 -3.90 1.29 -3.07
CA GLN A 56 -4.13 0.57 -4.33
C GLN A 56 -4.70 1.49 -5.42
N THR A 57 -5.65 2.37 -5.09
CA THR A 57 -6.16 3.37 -6.02
C THR A 57 -5.04 4.30 -6.51
N TYR A 58 -4.21 4.83 -5.60
CA TYR A 58 -3.07 5.68 -5.98
C TYR A 58 -2.09 4.95 -6.88
N ILE A 59 -1.71 3.71 -6.53
CA ILE A 59 -0.83 2.87 -7.37
C ILE A 59 -1.44 2.70 -8.76
N GLN A 60 -2.72 2.36 -8.84
CA GLN A 60 -3.39 2.12 -10.12
C GLN A 60 -3.46 3.40 -10.94
N THR A 61 -3.81 4.54 -10.34
CA THR A 61 -3.78 5.84 -11.02
C THR A 61 -2.38 6.19 -11.53
N PHE A 62 -1.34 5.94 -10.74
CA PHE A 62 0.04 6.17 -11.13
C PHE A 62 0.45 5.30 -12.33
N LEU A 63 0.16 3.99 -12.27
CA LEU A 63 0.43 3.05 -13.36
C LEU A 63 -0.38 3.36 -14.63
N THR A 64 -1.66 3.73 -14.50
CA THR A 64 -2.50 4.08 -15.66
C THR A 64 -2.08 5.39 -16.30
N LYS A 65 -1.62 6.37 -15.51
CA LYS A 65 -1.12 7.65 -16.04
C LYS A 65 0.14 7.48 -16.90
N GLU A 66 0.94 6.45 -16.64
CA GLU A 66 2.14 6.11 -17.42
C GLU A 66 1.82 5.36 -18.74
N VAL A 67 0.63 4.74 -18.87
CA VAL A 67 0.24 3.89 -20.01
C VAL A 67 -0.48 4.66 -21.13
N MET A 68 -0.78 5.95 -20.95
CA MET A 68 -1.16 6.82 -22.08
C MET A 68 0.10 7.29 -22.81
N GLN A 69 0.71 6.37 -23.57
CA GLN A 69 1.65 6.64 -24.66
C GLN A 69 0.90 6.54 -25.98
#